data_AF-A0A8B4U317-F1
#
_entry.id   AF-A0A8B4U317-F1
#
_cell.length_a   1.000
_cell.length_b   1.000
_cell.length_c   1.000
_cell.angle_alpha   90.00
_cell.angle_beta   90.00
_cell.angle_gamma   90.00
#
_symmetry.space_group_name_H-M   'P 1'
#
loop_
_entity.id
_entity.type
_entity.pdbx_description
1 polymer ?
#
loop_
_entity_poly.entity_id
_entity_poly.type
_entity_poly.pdbx_seq_one_letter_code
_entity_poly.pdbx_strand_id
1 'polypeptide(L)'
;MNREEASLFFRLLNRRYEKASIILTSNKGFADWGEMFGDNVLATAILDRLLHHSTTLNIKGESYRLKEKRKAGVLAKSATPISDDEMVESGQR
;
A
#
# COMPACT_ATOMS: atom_id res chain seq x y z
N MET A 1 -8.97 -3.69 10.52
CA MET A 1 -10.15 -2.79 10.62
C MET A 1 -11.31 -3.65 11.09
N ASN A 2 -12.14 -3.18 12.00
CA ASN A 2 -13.37 -3.91 12.32
C ASN A 2 -14.46 -3.60 11.26
N ARG A 3 -15.53 -4.39 11.22
CA ARG A 3 -16.57 -4.27 10.19
C ARG A 3 -17.29 -2.92 10.19
N GLU A 4 -17.43 -2.30 11.36
CA GLU A 4 -18.10 -1.01 11.52
C GLU A 4 -17.26 0.12 10.93
N GLU A 5 -15.96 0.13 11.22
CA GLU A 5 -15.00 1.06 10.64
C GLU A 5 -14.99 0.95 9.10
N ALA A 6 -14.96 -0.27 8.57
CA ALA A 6 -14.99 -0.51 7.13
C ALA A 6 -16.28 0.03 6.47
N SER A 7 -17.42 -0.15 7.14
CA SER A 7 -18.71 0.40 6.71
C SER A 7 -18.72 1.94 6.72
N LEU A 8 -18.16 2.57 7.76
CA LEU A 8 -18.02 4.03 7.83
C LEU A 8 -17.14 4.57 6.70
N PHE A 9 -16.02 3.89 6.42
CA PHE A 9 -15.15 4.24 5.30
C PHE A 9 -15.87 4.11 3.96
N PHE A 10 -16.62 3.03 3.75
CA PHE A 10 -17.44 2.86 2.54
C PHE A 10 -18.50 3.96 2.39
N ARG A 11 -19.15 4.38 3.48
CA ARG A 11 -20.13 5.50 3.45
C ARG A 11 -19.47 6.83 3.06
N LEU A 12 -18.30 7.13 3.60
CA LEU A 12 -17.53 8.32 3.24
C LEU A 12 -17.18 8.31 1.74
N LEU A 13 -16.66 7.17 1.28
CA LEU A 13 -16.23 6.96 -0.10
C LEU A 13 -17.41 7.13 -1.07
N ASN A 14 -18.56 6.50 -0.79
CA ASN A 14 -19.77 6.68 -1.59
C ASN A 14 -20.24 8.13 -1.67
N ARG A 15 -20.09 8.91 -0.60
CA ARG A 15 -20.48 10.33 -0.59
C ARG A 15 -19.56 11.20 -1.43
N ARG A 16 -18.31 10.79 -1.62
CA ARG A 16 -17.29 11.53 -2.38
C ARG A 16 -17.20 11.07 -3.83
N TYR A 17 -17.53 9.81 -4.10
CA TYR A 17 -17.56 9.21 -5.42
C TYR A 17 -18.32 10.11 -6.40
N GLU A 18 -17.67 10.42 -7.53
CA GLU A 18 -18.15 11.33 -8.59
C GLU A 18 -18.49 12.78 -8.15
N LYS A 19 -18.16 13.16 -6.91
CA LYS A 19 -18.49 14.48 -6.35
C LYS A 19 -17.28 15.29 -5.92
N ALA A 20 -16.22 14.64 -5.45
CA ALA A 20 -14.96 15.29 -5.12
C ALA A 20 -13.80 14.31 -5.13
N SER A 21 -12.59 14.82 -5.32
CA SER A 21 -11.36 14.03 -5.32
C SER A 21 -11.03 13.49 -3.93
N ILE A 22 -10.45 12.28 -3.92
CA ILE A 22 -9.87 11.66 -2.72
C ILE A 22 -8.40 11.38 -3.02
N ILE A 23 -7.52 11.80 -2.11
CA ILE A 23 -6.12 11.34 -2.10
C ILE A 23 -6.02 10.29 -1.00
N LEU A 24 -5.52 9.11 -1.36
CA LEU A 24 -5.33 7.99 -0.45
C LEU A 24 -3.90 7.48 -0.55
N THR A 25 -3.28 7.20 0.59
CA THR A 25 -1.98 6.55 0.68
C THR A 25 -2.14 5.22 1.38
N SER A 26 -1.60 4.16 0.78
CA SER A 26 -1.59 2.81 1.35
C SER A 26 -0.19 2.22 1.23
N ASN A 27 0.27 1.53 2.29
CA ASN A 27 1.46 0.70 2.25
C ASN A 27 1.15 -0.77 1.88
N LYS A 28 -0.12 -1.07 1.59
CA LYS A 28 -0.64 -2.37 1.17
C LYS A 28 -1.13 -2.32 -0.27
N GLY A 29 -0.85 -3.38 -1.03
CA GLY A 29 -1.34 -3.53 -2.40
C GLY A 29 -2.84 -3.84 -2.41
N PHE A 30 -3.50 -3.62 -3.55
CA PHE A 30 -4.96 -3.83 -3.66
C PHE A 30 -5.41 -5.27 -3.33
N ALA A 31 -4.55 -6.26 -3.60
CA ALA A 31 -4.83 -7.67 -3.26
C ALA A 31 -4.96 -7.90 -1.75
N ASP A 32 -4.24 -7.11 -0.93
CA ASP A 32 -4.24 -7.26 0.54
C ASP A 32 -5.45 -6.57 1.20
N TRP A 33 -6.26 -5.84 0.43
CA TRP A 33 -7.36 -5.05 1.00
C TRP A 33 -8.48 -5.93 1.55
N GLY A 34 -8.67 -7.12 0.99
CA GLY A 34 -9.62 -8.11 1.52
C GLY A 34 -9.36 -8.45 2.98
N GLU A 35 -8.10 -8.74 3.31
CA GLU A 35 -7.66 -9.00 4.69
C GLU A 35 -7.77 -7.74 5.56
N MET A 36 -7.39 -6.58 5.02
CA MET A 36 -7.40 -5.30 5.74
C MET A 36 -8.80 -4.89 6.22
N PHE A 37 -9.81 -5.06 5.37
CA PHE A 37 -11.23 -4.80 5.69
C PHE A 37 -11.95 -5.98 6.36
N GLY A 38 -11.36 -7.18 6.34
CA GLY A 38 -11.96 -8.41 6.87
C GLY A 38 -13.14 -8.94 6.04
N ASP A 39 -13.33 -8.41 4.83
CA ASP A 39 -14.41 -8.78 3.91
C ASP A 39 -13.98 -8.49 2.46
N ASN A 40 -13.73 -9.55 1.69
CA ASN A 40 -13.32 -9.47 0.28
C ASN A 40 -14.38 -8.79 -0.61
N VAL A 41 -15.67 -8.99 -0.31
CA VAL A 41 -16.77 -8.40 -1.10
C VAL A 41 -16.79 -6.89 -0.88
N LEU A 42 -16.68 -6.44 0.38
CA LEU A 42 -16.61 -5.02 0.70
C LEU A 42 -15.35 -4.36 0.13
N ALA A 43 -14.20 -5.03 0.25
CA ALA A 43 -12.94 -4.54 -0.31
C ALA A 43 -13.05 -4.34 -1.83
N THR A 44 -13.64 -5.30 -2.55
CA THR A 44 -13.84 -5.20 -4.00
C THR A 44 -14.76 -4.04 -4.36
N ALA A 45 -15.87 -3.85 -3.62
CA ALA A 45 -16.80 -2.75 -3.86
C ALA A 45 -16.20 -1.36 -3.59
N ILE A 46 -15.28 -1.27 -2.62
CA ILE A 46 -14.49 -0.07 -2.33
C ILE A 46 -13.52 0.21 -3.48
N LEU A 47 -12.75 -0.81 -3.89
CA LEU A 47 -11.74 -0.70 -4.94
C LEU A 47 -12.36 -0.31 -6.29
N ASP A 48 -13.50 -0.89 -6.64
CA ASP A 48 -14.26 -0.57 -7.84
C ASP A 48 -14.52 0.95 -7.95
N ARG A 49 -15.04 1.55 -6.87
CA ARG A 49 -15.34 2.99 -6.82
C ARG A 49 -14.10 3.88 -6.79
N LEU A 50 -13.04 3.46 -6.09
CA LEU A 50 -11.80 4.25 -6.06
C LEU A 50 -11.10 4.22 -7.43
N LEU A 51 -11.02 3.04 -8.04
CA LEU A 51 -10.21 2.84 -9.23
C LEU A 51 -10.86 3.34 -10.51
N HIS A 52 -12.20 3.46 -10.54
CA HIS A 52 -12.92 3.94 -11.72
C HIS A 52 -12.44 5.32 -12.22
N HIS A 53 -12.14 6.25 -11.31
CA HIS A 53 -11.64 7.59 -11.65
C HIS A 53 -10.39 7.96 -10.83
N SER A 54 -9.34 7.14 -10.92
CA SER A 54 -8.09 7.36 -10.19
C SER A 54 -6.84 7.38 -11.06
N THR A 55 -5.81 7.99 -10.50
CA THR A 55 -4.43 7.85 -10.95
C THR A 55 -3.65 7.13 -9.85
N THR A 56 -3.20 5.91 -10.12
CA THR A 56 -2.42 5.11 -9.16
C THR A 56 -0.95 5.46 -9.26
N LEU A 57 -0.35 5.86 -8.14
CA LEU A 57 1.09 6.12 -8.04
C LEU A 57 1.74 5.04 -7.18
N ASN A 58 2.52 4.15 -7.80
CA ASN A 58 3.27 3.14 -7.09
C ASN A 58 4.63 3.69 -6.65
N ILE A 59 4.81 3.88 -5.34
CA ILE A 59 6.02 4.47 -4.77
C ILE A 59 6.97 3.34 -4.36
N LYS A 60 8.16 3.32 -4.98
CA LYS A 60 9.24 2.37 -4.66
C LYS A 60 10.48 3.11 -4.14
N GLY A 61 11.27 2.46 -3.30
CA GLY A 61 12.55 2.96 -2.80
C GLY A 61 12.74 2.83 -1.29
N GLU A 62 13.95 3.14 -0.81
CA GLU A 62 14.27 3.11 0.61
C GLU A 62 13.45 4.14 1.41
N SER A 63 13.06 3.76 2.63
CA SER A 63 12.38 4.64 3.58
C SER A 63 13.17 5.92 3.82
N TYR A 64 12.52 7.07 3.63
CA TYR A 64 13.12 8.38 3.89
C TYR A 64 13.58 8.52 5.35
N ARG A 65 12.81 7.94 6.30
CA ARG A 65 13.17 7.90 7.72
C ARG A 65 14.51 7.18 7.96
N LEU A 66 14.79 6.15 7.18
CA LEU A 66 16.04 5.39 7.30
C LEU A 66 17.21 6.17 6.71
N LYS A 67 17.00 6.87 5.59
CA LYS A 67 18.00 7.77 5.00
C LYS A 67 18.43 8.85 5.98
N GLU A 68 17.46 9.49 6.66
CA GLU A 68 17.75 10.52 7.66
C GLU A 68 18.51 9.96 8.88
N LYS A 69 18.14 8.77 9.38
CA LYS A 69 18.89 8.10 10.46
C LYS A 69 20.32 7.72 10.06
N ARG A 70 20.54 7.32 8.80
CA ARG A 70 21.87 7.02 8.25
C ARG A 70 22.70 8.30 8.15
N LYS A 71 22.12 9.42 7.70
CA LYS A 71 22.78 10.74 7.67
C LYS A 71 23.12 11.24 9.09
N ALA A 72 22.24 11.02 10.06
CA ALA A 72 22.45 11.39 11.45
C ALA A 72 23.45 10.47 12.20
N GLY A 73 24.05 9.48 11.53
CA GLY A 73 25.04 8.57 12.14
C GLY A 73 24.45 7.55 13.11
N VAL A 74 23.12 7.45 13.23
CA VAL A 74 22.42 6.60 14.19
C VAL A 74 22.23 5.17 13.66
N LEU A 75 22.37 4.96 12.35
CA LEU A 75 22.34 3.63 11.74
C LEU A 75 23.73 3.21 11.24
N ALA A 76 24.28 2.13 11.78
CA ALA A 76 25.46 1.48 11.22
C ALA A 76 25.14 0.93 9.82
N LYS A 77 26.11 1.01 8.92
CA LYS A 77 26.02 0.63 7.50
C LYS A 77 25.83 -0.89 7.36
N SER A 78 24.63 -1.42 7.58
CA SER A 78 24.32 -2.81 7.26
C SER A 78 24.10 -2.95 5.75
N ALA A 79 24.66 -4.03 5.21
CA ALA A 79 24.88 -4.35 3.81
C ALA A 79 23.70 -4.08 2.85
N THR A 80 24.08 -3.81 1.60
CA THR A 80 23.26 -3.66 0.40
C THR A 80 22.09 -4.66 0.38
N PRO A 81 20.84 -4.25 0.10
CA PRO A 81 19.77 -5.20 -0.14
C PRO A 81 20.10 -5.94 -1.45
N ILE A 82 20.23 -7.27 -1.37
CA ILE A 82 20.30 -8.15 -2.54
C ILE A 82 19.03 -7.89 -3.34
N SER A 83 19.18 -7.50 -4.61
CA SER A 83 18.07 -7.38 -5.55
C SER A 83 17.49 -8.76 -5.82
N ASP A 84 16.16 -8.87 -5.80
CA ASP A 84 15.42 -10.14 -6.01
C ASP A 84 15.77 -10.86 -7.34
N ASP A 85 16.41 -10.17 -8.30
CA ASP A 85 16.91 -10.74 -9.56
C ASP A 85 18.08 -11.75 -9.37
N GLU A 86 18.84 -11.72 -8.27
CA GLU A 86 19.98 -12.65 -8.06
C GLU A 86 19.60 -14.02 -7.47
N MET A 87 18.35 -14.20 -7.03
CA MET A 87 17.91 -15.45 -6.37
C MET A 87 17.43 -16.54 -7.34
N VAL A 88 17.28 -16.25 -8.64
CA VAL A 88 16.79 -17.22 -9.63
C VAL A 88 17.92 -18.10 -10.20
N GLU A 89 19.17 -17.64 -10.15
CA GLU A 89 20.31 -18.34 -10.78
C GLU A 89 21.07 -19.29 -9.84
N SER A 90 20.85 -19.21 -8.51
CA SER A 90 21.54 -20.05 -7.52
C SER A 90 20.78 -21.33 -7.13
N GLY A 91 19.59 -21.55 -7.68
CA GLY A 91 18.74 -22.73 -7.39
C GLY A 91 18.97 -23.95 -8.29
N GLN A 92 19.99 -23.95 -9.16
CA GLN A 92 20.34 -25.09 -10.00
C GLN A 92 21.84 -25.42 -9.90
N ARG A 93 22.30 -25.89 -8.74
CA ARG A 93 23.40 -26.87 -8.62
C ARG A 93 23.24 -27.71 -7.37
#